data_AF-A0A9X0PGF0-F1
#
_entry.id   AF-A0A9X0PGF0-F1
#
_cell.length_a   1.000
_cell.length_b   1.000
_cell.length_c   1.000
_cell.angle_alpha   90.00
_cell.angle_beta   90.00
_cell.angle_gamma   90.00
#
_symmetry.space_group_name_H-M   'P 1'
#
loop_
_entity.id
_entity.type
_entity.pdbx_description
1 polymer ?
#
loop_
_entity_poly.entity_id
_entity_poly.type
_entity_poly.pdbx_seq_one_letter_code
_entity_poly.pdbx_strand_id
1 'polypeptide(L)'
;MKAKQRDKNYFWDKFGDFKTIIETTGTTNFQGVEYSGSIISSLKEIAFVCEKKDFIYIIPWSDINSVTSKKTFTSNNIYLTYDNSSKNLIFKFTNVESVIAIEVLFQVLDEQKTTLETQKDLLRTKEKEIELLKKELNTLQSNKDSLATNLYTNHSEFQQAKDNFPVLTQNNAENYDSINDEKTTDNILRESFIVVGLNYENRHNKLKKMINSMKKNEEFIFLYEDLRGNELIEELELGGELFEIANYESVPGVYLEKEPNNIYDSNAIKVMISNEYGKFNVGYIPKENAESLNDHLDNIVACTAYIYGGKYKKFDYIEERIVTKEKNYGLKLEISYFK
;
A
#
# COMPACT_ATOMS: atom_id res chain seq x y z
N MET A 1 -18.02 -25.53 -22.00
CA MET A 1 -18.83 -24.82 -23.03
C MET A 1 -18.04 -24.85 -24.33
N LYS A 2 -18.70 -24.95 -25.51
CA LYS A 2 -18.02 -24.97 -26.81
C LYS A 2 -18.81 -24.18 -27.84
N ALA A 3 -18.13 -23.47 -28.73
CA ALA A 3 -18.71 -22.89 -29.93
C ALA A 3 -19.02 -23.97 -30.98
N LYS A 4 -19.87 -23.66 -31.98
CA LYS A 4 -20.05 -24.52 -33.15
C LYS A 4 -18.75 -24.49 -33.96
N GLN A 5 -18.19 -25.66 -34.29
CA GLN A 5 -16.87 -25.76 -34.93
C GLN A 5 -16.75 -24.92 -36.21
N ARG A 6 -17.80 -24.90 -37.04
CA ARG A 6 -17.83 -24.09 -38.26
C ARG A 6 -17.81 -22.58 -38.01
N ASP A 7 -18.50 -22.09 -36.97
CA ASP A 7 -18.53 -20.66 -36.63
C ASP A 7 -17.14 -20.27 -36.12
N LYS A 8 -16.50 -21.15 -35.35
CA LYS A 8 -15.15 -20.99 -34.83
C LYS A 8 -14.10 -20.93 -35.94
N ASN A 9 -14.14 -21.87 -36.90
CA ASN A 9 -13.24 -21.85 -38.05
C ASN A 9 -13.45 -20.57 -38.87
N TYR A 10 -14.69 -20.26 -39.21
CA TYR A 10 -15.05 -19.05 -39.97
C TYR A 10 -14.61 -17.75 -39.28
N PHE A 11 -14.65 -17.71 -37.94
CA PHE A 11 -14.14 -16.58 -37.17
C PHE A 11 -12.61 -16.50 -37.19
N TRP A 12 -11.91 -17.59 -36.93
CA TRP A 12 -10.44 -17.60 -36.90
C TRP A 12 -9.78 -17.40 -38.27
N ASP A 13 -10.44 -17.81 -39.35
CA ASP A 13 -9.98 -17.51 -40.72
C ASP A 13 -9.91 -15.99 -40.97
N LYS A 14 -10.71 -15.19 -40.25
CA LYS A 14 -10.74 -13.71 -40.33
C LYS A 14 -9.97 -13.03 -39.19
N PHE A 15 -9.91 -13.65 -38.02
CA PHE A 15 -9.37 -13.09 -36.77
C PHE A 15 -8.39 -14.08 -36.11
N GLY A 16 -7.29 -14.40 -36.79
CA GLY A 16 -6.32 -15.42 -36.36
C GLY A 16 -5.61 -15.13 -35.04
N ASP A 17 -5.45 -13.85 -34.66
CA ASP A 17 -4.79 -13.43 -33.42
C ASP A 17 -5.74 -13.41 -32.21
N PHE A 18 -7.00 -13.82 -32.38
CA PHE A 18 -8.00 -13.76 -31.33
C PHE A 18 -7.75 -14.83 -30.25
N LYS A 19 -7.35 -14.40 -29.05
CA LYS A 19 -7.16 -15.28 -27.90
C LYS A 19 -8.48 -15.53 -27.16
N THR A 20 -9.14 -16.63 -27.52
CA THR A 20 -10.40 -17.04 -26.92
C THR A 20 -10.25 -17.42 -25.44
N ILE A 21 -11.13 -16.88 -24.60
CA ILE A 21 -11.28 -17.25 -23.17
C ILE A 21 -12.65 -17.87 -22.88
N ILE A 22 -13.69 -17.46 -23.60
CA ILE A 22 -15.03 -18.05 -23.51
C ILE A 22 -15.48 -18.42 -24.92
N GLU A 23 -16.01 -19.63 -25.06
CA GLU A 23 -16.71 -20.07 -26.26
C GLU A 23 -17.99 -20.82 -25.90
N THR A 24 -19.09 -20.41 -26.50
CA THR A 24 -20.40 -21.02 -26.27
C THR A 24 -21.33 -20.82 -27.45
N THR A 25 -22.52 -21.40 -27.39
CA THR A 25 -23.57 -21.22 -28.38
C THR A 25 -24.71 -20.40 -27.81
N GLY A 26 -25.35 -19.60 -28.64
CA GLY A 26 -26.51 -18.82 -28.23
C GLY A 26 -27.30 -18.29 -29.41
N THR A 27 -28.33 -17.52 -29.09
CA THR A 27 -29.06 -16.74 -30.07
C THR A 27 -29.02 -15.25 -29.73
N THR A 28 -29.16 -14.42 -30.75
CA THR A 28 -29.28 -12.98 -30.58
C THR A 28 -30.25 -12.42 -31.60
N ASN A 29 -30.92 -11.33 -31.24
CA ASN A 29 -31.65 -10.52 -32.21
C ASN A 29 -30.81 -9.27 -32.51
N PHE A 30 -30.42 -9.12 -33.76
CA PHE A 30 -29.71 -7.94 -34.24
C PHE A 30 -30.53 -7.28 -35.33
N GLN A 31 -30.95 -6.03 -35.09
CA GLN A 31 -31.75 -5.23 -36.01
C GLN A 31 -33.02 -5.94 -36.52
N GLY A 32 -33.71 -6.67 -35.64
CA GLY A 32 -34.94 -7.38 -35.96
C GLY A 32 -34.73 -8.79 -36.54
N VAL A 33 -33.49 -9.18 -36.84
CA VAL A 33 -33.16 -10.52 -37.37
C VAL A 33 -32.63 -11.41 -36.25
N GLU A 34 -33.22 -12.60 -36.10
CA GLU A 34 -32.74 -13.60 -35.14
C GLU A 34 -31.63 -14.46 -35.74
N TYR A 35 -30.53 -14.60 -35.01
CA TYR A 35 -29.37 -15.41 -35.35
C TYR A 35 -29.17 -16.51 -34.31
N SER A 36 -28.79 -17.71 -34.78
CA SER A 36 -28.36 -18.81 -33.91
C SER A 36 -26.94 -19.20 -34.26
N GLY A 37 -26.02 -18.93 -33.35
CA GLY A 37 -24.59 -18.92 -33.63
C GLY A 37 -23.76 -19.29 -32.41
N SER A 38 -22.55 -18.79 -32.43
CA SER A 38 -21.56 -18.95 -31.38
C SER A 38 -21.20 -17.59 -30.80
N ILE A 39 -21.00 -17.55 -29.49
CA ILE A 39 -20.49 -16.39 -28.77
C ILE A 39 -19.06 -16.73 -28.36
N ILE A 40 -18.12 -15.90 -28.78
CA ILE A 40 -16.70 -16.09 -28.57
C ILE A 40 -16.18 -14.81 -27.93
N SER A 41 -15.51 -14.92 -26.78
CA SER A 41 -14.97 -13.77 -26.07
C SER A 41 -13.47 -13.90 -25.86
N SER A 42 -12.78 -12.77 -25.90
CA SER A 42 -11.41 -12.56 -25.43
C SER A 42 -11.43 -11.59 -24.24
N LEU A 43 -10.25 -11.24 -23.73
CA LEU A 43 -10.10 -10.15 -22.74
C LEU A 43 -10.36 -8.76 -23.35
N LYS A 44 -10.37 -8.61 -24.67
CA LYS A 44 -10.50 -7.31 -25.35
C LYS A 44 -11.90 -7.07 -25.89
N GLU A 45 -12.55 -8.12 -26.38
CA GLU A 45 -13.81 -7.99 -27.10
C GLU A 45 -14.65 -9.27 -27.02
N ILE A 46 -15.95 -9.11 -27.21
CA ILE A 46 -16.92 -10.20 -27.33
C ILE A 46 -17.52 -10.22 -28.74
N ALA A 47 -17.59 -11.40 -29.33
CA ALA A 47 -18.08 -11.61 -30.68
C ALA A 47 -19.28 -12.57 -30.71
N PHE A 48 -20.25 -12.27 -31.57
CA PHE A 48 -21.29 -13.20 -32.00
C PHE A 48 -21.04 -13.59 -33.46
N VAL A 49 -21.06 -14.89 -33.74
CA VAL A 49 -20.70 -15.45 -35.05
C VAL A 49 -21.79 -16.42 -35.52
N CYS A 50 -22.25 -16.25 -36.76
CA CYS A 50 -23.18 -17.17 -37.42
C CYS A 50 -22.76 -17.36 -38.87
N GLU A 51 -21.99 -18.42 -39.14
CA GLU A 51 -21.45 -18.69 -40.48
C GLU A 51 -22.56 -18.91 -41.53
N LYS A 52 -23.65 -19.62 -41.17
CA LYS A 52 -24.82 -19.86 -42.06
C LYS A 52 -25.43 -18.59 -42.64
N LYS A 53 -25.28 -17.46 -41.95
CA LYS A 53 -25.85 -16.16 -42.35
C LYS A 53 -24.75 -15.14 -42.68
N ASP A 54 -23.50 -15.59 -42.85
CA ASP A 54 -22.32 -14.75 -43.09
C ASP A 54 -22.22 -13.56 -42.11
N PHE A 55 -22.55 -13.82 -40.83
CA PHE A 55 -22.71 -12.76 -39.83
C PHE A 55 -21.64 -12.86 -38.74
N ILE A 56 -20.93 -11.76 -38.53
CA ILE A 56 -20.02 -11.56 -37.40
C ILE A 56 -20.33 -10.19 -36.80
N TYR A 57 -20.49 -10.13 -35.49
CA TYR A 57 -20.61 -8.89 -34.74
C TYR A 57 -19.65 -8.89 -33.58
N ILE A 58 -18.78 -7.89 -33.50
CA ILE A 58 -17.74 -7.78 -32.48
C ILE A 58 -17.95 -6.49 -31.70
N ILE A 59 -17.87 -6.57 -30.37
CA ILE A 59 -18.02 -5.44 -29.47
C ILE A 59 -16.79 -5.43 -28.54
N PRO A 60 -15.97 -4.37 -28.59
CA PRO A 60 -14.92 -4.16 -27.59
C PRO A 60 -15.53 -4.08 -26.20
N TRP A 61 -14.90 -4.71 -25.20
CA TRP A 61 -15.36 -4.62 -23.81
C TRP A 61 -15.33 -3.18 -23.30
N SER A 62 -14.40 -2.35 -23.81
CA SER A 62 -14.31 -0.93 -23.49
C SER A 62 -15.57 -0.14 -23.85
N ASP A 63 -16.32 -0.59 -24.86
CA ASP A 63 -17.48 0.11 -25.41
C ASP A 63 -18.78 -0.34 -24.75
N ILE A 64 -18.74 -1.41 -23.94
CA ILE A 64 -19.87 -1.93 -23.19
C ILE A 64 -20.03 -1.10 -21.92
N ASN A 65 -21.19 -0.48 -21.77
CA ASN A 65 -21.54 0.37 -20.64
C ASN A 65 -22.13 -0.42 -19.48
N SER A 66 -22.89 -1.48 -19.78
CA SER A 66 -23.42 -2.36 -18.75
C SER A 66 -23.76 -3.75 -19.28
N VAL A 67 -23.65 -4.72 -18.38
CA VAL A 67 -24.06 -6.10 -18.58
C VAL A 67 -25.03 -6.46 -17.47
N THR A 68 -26.24 -6.86 -17.83
CA THR A 68 -27.21 -7.41 -16.87
C THR A 68 -27.62 -8.80 -17.32
N SER A 69 -27.97 -9.66 -16.36
CA SER A 69 -28.32 -11.05 -16.65
C SER A 69 -29.70 -11.41 -16.10
N LYS A 70 -30.37 -12.34 -16.80
CA LYS A 70 -31.59 -13.00 -16.32
C LYS A 70 -31.35 -14.50 -16.38
N LYS A 71 -31.39 -15.15 -15.22
CA LYS A 71 -31.18 -16.58 -15.06
C LYS A 71 -32.43 -17.19 -14.42
N THR A 72 -33.17 -17.98 -15.17
CA THR A 72 -34.33 -18.73 -14.68
C THR A 72 -34.26 -20.15 -15.21
N PHE A 73 -35.12 -21.04 -14.70
CA PHE A 73 -35.24 -22.41 -15.21
C PHE A 73 -35.51 -22.47 -16.73
N THR A 74 -36.11 -21.42 -17.32
CA THR A 74 -36.53 -21.39 -18.72
C THR A 74 -35.84 -20.33 -19.57
N SER A 75 -35.06 -19.42 -18.98
CA SER A 75 -34.46 -18.30 -19.71
C SER A 75 -33.11 -17.94 -19.10
N ASN A 76 -32.07 -18.02 -19.91
CA ASN A 76 -30.71 -17.63 -19.55
C ASN A 76 -30.26 -16.57 -20.53
N ASN A 77 -30.29 -15.30 -20.14
CA ASN A 77 -30.03 -14.18 -21.03
C ASN A 77 -28.98 -13.23 -20.44
N ILE A 78 -28.22 -12.62 -21.34
CA ILE A 78 -27.40 -11.44 -21.07
C ILE A 78 -27.95 -10.28 -21.91
N TYR A 79 -28.06 -9.13 -21.27
CA TYR A 79 -28.44 -7.86 -21.88
C TYR A 79 -27.21 -6.94 -21.81
N LEU A 80 -26.75 -6.52 -22.97
CA LEU A 80 -25.62 -5.62 -23.14
C LEU A 80 -26.14 -4.24 -23.55
N THR A 81 -25.67 -3.20 -22.87
CA THR A 81 -25.76 -1.82 -23.37
C THR A 81 -24.35 -1.37 -23.74
N TYR A 82 -24.21 -0.73 -24.89
CA TYR A 82 -22.90 -0.33 -25.42
C TYR A 82 -23.01 0.89 -26.31
N ASP A 83 -21.87 1.47 -26.70
CA ASP A 83 -21.77 2.68 -27.50
C ASP A 83 -22.48 3.87 -26.82
N ASN A 84 -22.01 4.20 -25.61
CA ASN A 84 -22.60 5.24 -24.73
C ASN A 84 -24.10 5.01 -24.46
N SER A 85 -24.47 3.75 -24.21
CA SER A 85 -25.85 3.32 -23.95
C SER A 85 -26.82 3.53 -25.11
N SER A 86 -26.33 3.81 -26.33
CA SER A 86 -27.17 4.02 -27.51
C SER A 86 -27.64 2.71 -28.15
N LYS A 87 -26.95 1.60 -27.91
CA LYS A 87 -27.27 0.29 -28.49
C LYS A 87 -27.52 -0.76 -27.42
N ASN A 88 -28.43 -1.68 -27.73
CA ASN A 88 -28.80 -2.80 -26.88
C ASN A 88 -28.64 -4.10 -27.65
N LEU A 89 -28.10 -5.13 -26.99
CA LEU A 89 -28.00 -6.48 -27.55
C LEU A 89 -28.37 -7.52 -26.50
N ILE A 90 -29.10 -8.56 -26.92
CA ILE A 90 -29.49 -9.65 -26.04
C ILE A 90 -28.85 -10.93 -26.55
N PHE A 91 -28.07 -11.58 -25.70
CA PHE A 91 -27.62 -12.95 -25.91
C PHE A 91 -28.49 -13.89 -25.09
N LYS A 92 -29.08 -14.88 -25.75
CA LYS A 92 -29.87 -15.94 -25.13
C LYS A 92 -29.08 -17.23 -25.19
N PHE A 93 -29.02 -17.93 -24.06
CA PHE A 93 -28.22 -19.12 -23.85
C PHE A 93 -29.13 -20.30 -23.48
N THR A 94 -28.66 -21.51 -23.81
CA THR A 94 -29.32 -22.75 -23.39
C THR A 94 -28.90 -23.20 -22.00
N ASN A 95 -27.79 -22.68 -21.49
CA ASN A 95 -27.17 -23.07 -20.22
C ASN A 95 -26.84 -21.83 -19.38
N VAL A 96 -26.86 -21.99 -18.05
CA VAL A 96 -26.66 -20.89 -17.10
C VAL A 96 -25.17 -20.57 -16.93
N GLU A 97 -24.29 -21.56 -17.11
CA GLU A 97 -22.84 -21.45 -16.97
C GLU A 97 -22.25 -20.43 -17.93
N SER A 98 -22.79 -20.35 -19.16
CA SER A 98 -22.38 -19.34 -20.15
C SER A 98 -22.73 -17.93 -19.71
N VAL A 99 -23.89 -17.77 -19.06
CA VAL A 99 -24.31 -16.46 -18.54
C VAL A 99 -23.37 -16.02 -17.43
N ILE A 100 -23.11 -16.93 -16.48
CA ILE A 100 -22.20 -16.68 -15.34
C ILE A 100 -20.79 -16.34 -15.84
N ALA A 101 -20.25 -17.11 -16.79
CA ALA A 101 -18.89 -16.89 -17.28
C ALA A 101 -18.70 -15.50 -17.93
N ILE A 102 -19.67 -15.06 -18.74
CA ILE A 102 -19.61 -13.75 -19.41
C ILE A 102 -19.82 -12.62 -18.40
N GLU A 103 -20.71 -12.80 -17.42
CA GLU A 103 -20.95 -11.81 -16.36
C GLU A 103 -19.72 -11.62 -15.48
N VAL A 104 -19.09 -12.71 -15.04
CA VAL A 104 -17.83 -12.68 -14.26
C VAL A 104 -16.72 -12.00 -15.07
N LEU A 105 -16.58 -12.34 -16.36
CA LEU A 105 -15.60 -11.69 -17.21
C LEU A 105 -15.85 -10.17 -17.30
N PHE A 106 -17.10 -9.74 -17.48
CA PHE A 106 -17.42 -8.33 -17.51
C PHE A 106 -17.10 -7.63 -16.19
N GLN A 107 -17.46 -8.23 -15.05
CA GLN A 107 -17.17 -7.67 -13.72
C GLN A 107 -15.67 -7.44 -13.53
N VAL A 108 -14.84 -8.44 -13.83
CA VAL A 108 -13.38 -8.33 -13.73
C VAL A 108 -12.83 -7.22 -14.63
N LEU A 109 -13.33 -7.10 -15.86
CA LEU A 109 -12.88 -6.06 -16.79
C LEU A 109 -13.35 -4.64 -16.38
N ASP A 110 -14.55 -4.52 -15.82
CA ASP A 110 -15.12 -3.26 -15.35
C ASP A 110 -14.41 -2.75 -14.08
N GLU A 111 -14.08 -3.66 -13.17
CA GLU A 111 -13.25 -3.38 -11.99
C GLU A 111 -11.86 -2.89 -12.40
N GLN A 112 -11.18 -3.61 -13.30
CA GLN A 112 -9.87 -3.19 -13.84
C GLN A 112 -9.93 -1.81 -14.51
N LYS A 113 -11.01 -1.51 -15.24
CA LYS A 113 -11.24 -0.19 -15.85
C LYS A 113 -11.36 0.90 -14.77
N THR A 114 -12.15 0.65 -13.73
CA THR A 114 -12.38 1.58 -12.62
C THR A 114 -11.10 1.85 -11.83
N THR A 115 -10.33 0.82 -11.51
CA THR A 115 -9.02 0.95 -10.85
C THR A 115 -8.05 1.77 -11.70
N LEU A 116 -8.00 1.51 -13.01
CA LEU A 116 -7.13 2.25 -13.92
C LEU A 116 -7.53 3.73 -14.03
N GLU A 117 -8.82 4.05 -14.02
CA GLU A 117 -9.31 5.43 -14.00
C GLU A 117 -8.91 6.14 -12.70
N THR A 118 -9.04 5.47 -11.55
CA THR A 118 -8.63 6.01 -10.24
C THR A 118 -7.13 6.26 -10.17
N GLN A 119 -6.30 5.33 -10.67
CA GLN A 119 -4.85 5.51 -10.73
C GLN A 119 -4.45 6.70 -11.62
N LYS A 120 -5.14 6.90 -12.75
CA LYS A 120 -4.90 8.06 -13.63
C LYS A 120 -5.21 9.37 -12.93
N ASP A 121 -6.29 9.43 -12.15
CA ASP A 121 -6.66 10.64 -11.41
C ASP A 121 -5.73 10.94 -10.23
N LEU A 122 -5.25 9.90 -9.53
CA LEU A 122 -4.20 10.04 -8.52
C LEU A 122 -2.90 10.57 -9.15
N LEU A 123 -2.50 10.03 -10.30
CA LEU A 123 -1.31 10.48 -11.03
C LEU A 123 -1.42 11.95 -11.41
N ARG A 124 -2.56 12.38 -11.99
CA ARG A 124 -2.83 13.79 -12.31
C ARG A 124 -2.75 14.70 -11.08
N THR A 125 -3.17 14.22 -9.92
CA THR A 125 -3.10 14.97 -8.66
C THR A 125 -1.65 15.12 -8.19
N LYS A 126 -0.86 14.04 -8.27
CA LYS A 126 0.56 14.04 -7.92
C LYS A 126 1.38 14.92 -8.87
N GLU A 127 1.06 14.93 -10.16
CA GLU A 127 1.70 15.81 -11.14
C GLU A 127 1.49 17.29 -10.80
N LYS A 128 0.28 17.69 -10.38
CA LYS A 128 -0.01 19.06 -9.92
C LYS A 128 0.76 19.43 -8.64
N GLU A 129 0.86 18.51 -7.69
CA GLU A 129 1.61 18.71 -6.43
C GLU A 129 3.10 18.93 -6.72
N ILE A 130 3.69 18.12 -7.61
CA ILE A 130 5.08 18.28 -8.06
C ILE A 130 5.30 19.65 -8.73
N GLU A 131 4.34 20.11 -9.55
CA GLU A 131 4.45 21.42 -10.19
C GLU A 131 4.43 22.56 -9.16
N LEU A 132 3.62 22.45 -8.12
CA LEU A 132 3.56 23.42 -7.03
C LEU A 132 4.88 23.46 -6.23
N LEU A 133 5.38 22.30 -5.82
CA LEU A 133 6.65 22.19 -5.08
C LEU A 133 7.83 22.75 -5.88
N LYS A 134 7.85 22.55 -7.21
CA LYS A 134 8.86 23.15 -8.09
C LYS A 134 8.79 24.68 -8.07
N LYS A 135 7.60 25.28 -8.05
CA LYS A 135 7.42 26.75 -7.96
C LYS A 135 7.90 27.29 -6.61
N GLU A 136 7.59 26.60 -5.53
CA GLU A 136 8.06 26.97 -4.17
C GLU A 136 9.58 26.88 -4.06
N LEU A 137 10.17 25.79 -4.55
CA LEU A 137 11.62 25.60 -4.55
C LEU A 137 12.34 26.73 -5.30
N ASN A 138 11.85 27.10 -6.49
CA ASN A 138 12.42 28.22 -7.26
C ASN A 138 12.32 29.56 -6.52
N THR A 139 11.23 29.76 -5.78
CA THR A 139 11.03 30.98 -4.96
C THR A 139 12.03 31.02 -3.80
N LEU A 140 12.20 29.90 -3.10
CA LEU A 140 13.18 29.78 -2.00
C LEU A 140 14.62 29.97 -2.50
N GLN A 141 14.95 29.40 -3.66
CA GLN A 141 16.25 29.58 -4.30
C GLN A 141 16.52 31.07 -4.58
N SER A 142 15.54 31.77 -5.16
CA SER A 142 15.64 33.19 -5.47
C SER A 142 15.81 34.04 -4.19
N ASN A 143 15.08 33.70 -3.12
CA ASN A 143 15.21 34.38 -1.84
C ASN A 143 16.58 34.16 -1.20
N LYS A 144 17.10 32.92 -1.27
CA LYS A 144 18.45 32.59 -0.80
C LYS A 144 19.51 33.40 -1.54
N ASP A 145 19.42 33.50 -2.86
CA ASP A 145 20.38 34.24 -3.67
C ASP A 145 20.34 35.75 -3.38
N SER A 146 19.13 36.31 -3.17
CA SER A 146 18.94 37.70 -2.74
C SER A 146 19.55 37.96 -1.35
N LEU A 147 19.33 37.05 -0.40
CA LEU A 147 19.90 37.15 0.94
C LEU A 147 21.44 37.05 0.93
N ALA A 148 21.99 36.13 0.14
CA ALA A 148 23.43 36.00 -0.04
C ALA A 148 24.05 37.28 -0.62
N THR A 149 23.36 37.91 -1.59
CA THR A 149 23.77 39.20 -2.17
C THR A 149 23.77 40.31 -1.11
N ASN A 150 22.70 40.42 -0.31
CA ASN A 150 22.59 41.42 0.76
C ASN A 150 23.67 41.23 1.84
N LEU A 151 23.97 39.99 2.22
CA LEU A 151 25.04 39.69 3.17
C LEU A 151 26.42 40.10 2.63
N TYR A 152 26.68 39.88 1.34
CA TYR A 152 27.95 40.28 0.70
C TYR A 152 28.12 41.80 0.64
N THR A 153 27.04 42.53 0.31
CA THR A 153 27.02 44.00 0.28
C THR A 153 27.25 44.57 1.68
N ASN A 154 26.50 44.08 2.69
CA ASN A 154 26.64 44.54 4.07
C ASN A 154 28.03 44.24 4.65
N HIS A 155 28.64 43.11 4.29
CA HIS A 155 30.00 42.78 4.72
C HIS A 155 31.05 43.70 4.08
N SER A 156 30.85 44.09 2.82
CA SER A 156 31.73 45.03 2.11
C SER A 156 31.62 46.45 2.70
N GLU A 157 30.41 46.89 3.06
CA GLU A 157 30.17 48.17 3.74
C GLU A 157 30.79 48.20 5.16
N PHE A 158 30.74 47.08 5.89
CA PHE A 158 31.38 46.94 7.20
C PHE A 158 32.91 46.97 7.14
N GLN A 159 33.54 46.47 6.06
CA GLN A 159 34.99 46.55 5.88
C GLN A 159 35.44 47.98 5.52
N GLN A 160 34.71 48.69 4.67
CA GLN A 160 34.99 50.11 4.37
C GLN A 160 34.85 51.02 5.60
N ALA A 161 33.97 50.68 6.56
CA ALA A 161 33.85 51.40 7.82
C ALA A 161 35.02 51.14 8.80
N LYS A 162 35.70 49.98 8.71
CA LYS A 162 36.86 49.64 9.54
C LYS A 162 38.16 50.33 9.10
N ASP A 163 38.32 50.61 7.81
CA ASP A 163 39.52 51.28 7.28
C ASP A 163 39.57 52.80 7.57
N ASN A 164 38.50 53.37 8.16
CA ASN A 164 38.37 54.81 8.44
C ASN A 164 38.50 55.22 9.92
N PHE A 165 39.00 54.35 10.81
CA PHE A 165 39.24 54.70 12.22
C PHE A 165 40.73 54.76 12.59
N PRO A 166 41.21 55.85 13.24
CA PRO A 166 42.60 55.96 13.65
C PRO A 166 42.90 55.06 14.85
N VAL A 167 44.08 54.44 14.80
CA VAL A 167 44.66 53.55 15.82
C VAL A 167 44.69 54.22 17.19
N LEU A 168 44.09 53.58 18.20
CA LEU A 168 44.35 53.83 19.62
C LEU A 168 44.61 52.50 20.34
N THR A 169 45.72 52.47 21.06
CA THR A 169 46.28 51.36 21.84
C THR A 169 45.61 51.16 23.21
N GLN A 170 45.70 49.91 23.69
CA GLN A 170 45.77 49.41 25.08
C GLN A 170 44.61 48.53 25.59
N ASN A 171 44.98 47.27 25.86
CA ASN A 171 44.72 46.42 27.03
C ASN A 171 43.41 46.62 27.83
N ASN A 172 42.55 45.60 27.86
CA ASN A 172 42.33 44.72 29.02
C ASN A 172 41.23 43.70 28.71
N ALA A 173 41.35 42.52 29.33
CA ALA A 173 40.43 41.40 29.23
C ALA A 173 39.03 41.75 29.72
N GLU A 174 38.01 41.17 29.09
CA GLU A 174 36.80 40.70 29.77
C GLU A 174 35.99 39.73 28.88
N ASN A 175 35.44 38.74 29.57
CA ASN A 175 34.56 37.66 29.10
C ASN A 175 33.59 38.06 27.97
N TYR A 176 33.45 37.17 26.99
CA TYR A 176 32.16 36.97 26.32
C TYR A 176 31.91 35.48 26.12
N ASP A 177 30.97 34.96 26.91
CA ASP A 177 30.07 33.89 26.50
C ASP A 177 29.52 34.19 25.12
N SER A 178 29.63 33.23 24.21
CA SER A 178 28.71 33.09 23.10
C SER A 178 28.68 31.63 22.67
N ILE A 179 27.70 30.93 23.25
CA ILE A 179 27.15 29.68 22.75
C ILE A 179 26.71 29.95 21.31
N ASN A 180 27.46 29.40 20.36
CA ASN A 180 27.05 29.19 18.99
C ASN A 180 27.45 27.76 18.67
N ASP A 181 26.48 26.86 18.54
CA ASP A 181 26.64 25.66 17.71
C ASP A 181 25.25 25.12 17.33
N GLU A 182 24.60 25.76 16.36
CA GLU A 182 23.67 25.06 15.47
C GLU A 182 24.48 24.25 14.45
N LYS A 183 24.91 23.06 14.88
CA LYS A 183 25.43 21.97 14.03
C LYS A 183 25.09 20.62 14.67
N THR A 184 23.86 20.12 14.56
CA THR A 184 23.52 18.83 15.23
C THR A 184 22.45 17.96 14.55
N THR A 185 22.28 17.99 13.22
CA THR A 185 21.57 16.89 12.52
C THR A 185 22.47 15.81 11.94
N ASP A 186 23.78 16.06 11.83
CA ASP A 186 24.73 15.11 11.23
C ASP A 186 25.21 13.99 12.20
N ASN A 187 24.84 14.05 13.49
CA ASN A 187 25.32 13.11 14.53
C ASN A 187 24.27 12.14 15.08
N ILE A 188 23.02 12.15 14.57
CA ILE A 188 21.98 11.22 15.02
C ILE A 188 22.02 9.95 14.17
N LEU A 189 22.35 8.83 14.79
CA LEU A 189 22.25 7.50 14.18
C LEU A 189 20.86 6.91 14.42
N ARG A 190 20.41 6.08 13.48
CA ARG A 190 19.16 5.32 13.57
C ARG A 190 19.42 3.85 13.33
N GLU A 191 18.92 3.02 14.24
CA GLU A 191 19.00 1.58 14.12
C GLU A 191 17.63 0.94 14.32
N SER A 192 17.41 -0.19 13.65
CA SER A 192 16.20 -0.97 13.81
C SER A 192 16.51 -2.45 13.85
N PHE A 193 15.87 -3.18 14.76
CA PHE A 193 16.06 -4.62 14.87
C PHE A 193 14.83 -5.29 15.52
N ILE A 194 14.76 -6.61 15.36
CA ILE A 194 13.70 -7.43 15.93
C ILE A 194 14.06 -7.79 17.36
N VAL A 195 13.15 -7.54 18.30
CA VAL A 195 13.32 -7.93 19.70
C VAL A 195 13.36 -9.46 19.80
N VAL A 196 14.37 -10.00 20.48
CA VAL A 196 14.57 -11.45 20.63
C VAL A 196 14.22 -11.93 22.04
N GLY A 197 14.00 -13.24 22.20
CA GLY A 197 13.78 -13.85 23.51
C GLY A 197 12.34 -13.75 24.06
N LEU A 198 11.35 -13.46 23.21
CA LEU A 198 9.92 -13.43 23.61
C LEU A 198 9.36 -14.82 23.97
N ASN A 199 10.04 -15.88 23.55
CA ASN A 199 9.70 -17.29 23.80
C ASN A 199 10.04 -17.75 25.23
N TYR A 200 10.77 -16.95 26.02
CA TYR A 200 11.11 -17.27 27.41
C TYR A 200 10.15 -16.60 28.40
N GLU A 201 10.09 -17.12 29.62
CA GLU A 201 9.40 -16.50 30.78
C GLU A 201 7.97 -16.02 30.51
N ASN A 202 7.26 -16.73 29.63
CA ASN A 202 5.88 -16.42 29.25
C ASN A 202 5.71 -15.01 28.62
N ARG A 203 6.77 -14.42 28.06
CA ARG A 203 6.78 -13.03 27.55
C ARG A 203 5.83 -12.83 26.37
N HIS A 204 5.76 -13.78 25.43
CA HIS A 204 4.74 -13.75 24.35
C HIS A 204 3.31 -13.63 24.89
N ASN A 205 2.97 -14.37 25.95
CA ASN A 205 1.63 -14.32 26.54
C ASN A 205 1.38 -13.00 27.29
N LYS A 206 2.40 -12.42 27.94
CA LYS A 206 2.31 -11.08 28.54
C LYS A 206 2.07 -10.01 27.47
N LEU A 207 2.85 -10.04 26.38
CA LEU A 207 2.69 -9.14 25.25
C LEU A 207 1.30 -9.29 24.59
N LYS A 208 0.87 -10.52 24.32
CA LYS A 208 -0.46 -10.80 23.76
C LYS A 208 -1.59 -10.31 24.67
N LYS A 209 -1.47 -10.49 25.99
CA LYS A 209 -2.45 -9.96 26.96
C LYS A 209 -2.51 -8.44 26.92
N MET A 210 -1.36 -7.77 26.90
CA MET A 210 -1.27 -6.31 26.79
C MET A 210 -1.95 -5.81 25.51
N ILE A 211 -1.55 -6.33 24.33
CA ILE A 211 -2.12 -5.93 23.04
C ILE A 211 -3.64 -6.16 22.99
N ASN A 212 -4.12 -7.26 23.56
CA ASN A 212 -5.56 -7.49 23.64
C ASN A 212 -6.29 -6.48 24.54
N SER A 213 -5.65 -6.01 25.62
CA SER A 213 -6.19 -4.92 26.44
C SER A 213 -6.20 -3.60 25.69
N MET A 214 -5.11 -3.25 24.98
CA MET A 214 -5.05 -2.07 24.11
C MET A 214 -6.16 -2.07 23.06
N LYS A 215 -6.42 -3.23 22.42
CA LYS A 215 -7.55 -3.40 21.49
C LYS A 215 -8.90 -3.15 22.15
N LYS A 216 -9.10 -3.66 23.38
CA LYS A 216 -10.34 -3.47 24.12
C LYS A 216 -10.56 -2.00 24.52
N ASN A 217 -9.48 -1.26 24.69
CA ASN A 217 -9.49 0.16 25.03
C ASN A 217 -9.45 1.07 23.80
N GLU A 218 -9.62 0.51 22.59
CA GLU A 218 -9.67 1.26 21.33
C GLU A 218 -8.41 2.12 21.07
N GLU A 219 -7.23 1.66 21.51
CA GLU A 219 -5.97 2.39 21.32
C GLU A 219 -5.37 2.28 19.92
N PHE A 220 -5.86 1.37 19.08
CA PHE A 220 -5.43 1.22 17.70
C PHE A 220 -6.35 2.00 16.79
N ILE A 221 -5.78 2.70 15.81
CA ILE A 221 -6.54 3.61 14.95
C ILE A 221 -7.48 2.81 14.05
N PHE A 222 -6.98 1.73 13.45
CA PHE A 222 -7.74 0.85 12.57
C PHE A 222 -7.42 -0.62 12.83
N LEU A 223 -8.43 -1.49 12.76
CA LEU A 223 -8.23 -2.94 12.78
C LEU A 223 -8.49 -3.51 11.38
N TYR A 224 -7.54 -4.27 10.85
CA TYR A 224 -7.54 -4.66 9.43
C TYR A 224 -7.73 -3.47 8.49
N GLU A 225 -7.14 -2.31 8.85
CA GLU A 225 -7.28 -1.06 8.09
C GLU A 225 -8.75 -0.63 7.87
N ASP A 226 -9.66 -1.10 8.72
CA ASP A 226 -11.12 -0.96 8.60
C ASP A 226 -11.75 -1.53 7.31
N LEU A 227 -10.98 -2.31 6.53
CA LEU A 227 -11.42 -2.92 5.28
C LEU A 227 -12.49 -4.00 5.51
N ARG A 228 -13.52 -3.98 4.66
CA ARG A 228 -14.66 -4.92 4.72
C ARG A 228 -15.09 -5.37 3.34
N GLY A 229 -15.75 -6.53 3.28
CA GLY A 229 -16.36 -7.03 2.04
C GLY A 229 -15.35 -7.15 0.91
N ASN A 230 -15.63 -6.49 -0.21
CA ASN A 230 -14.80 -6.55 -1.42
C ASN A 230 -13.45 -5.85 -1.25
N GLU A 231 -13.38 -4.71 -0.54
CA GLU A 231 -12.12 -3.98 -0.32
C GLU A 231 -11.08 -4.85 0.38
N LEU A 232 -11.53 -5.67 1.33
CA LEU A 232 -10.70 -6.65 2.01
C LEU A 232 -10.27 -7.80 1.09
N ILE A 233 -11.09 -8.19 0.12
CA ILE A 233 -10.73 -9.24 -0.85
C ILE A 233 -9.67 -8.70 -1.80
N GLU A 234 -9.87 -7.52 -2.36
CA GLU A 234 -8.92 -6.83 -3.24
C GLU A 234 -7.55 -6.68 -2.58
N GLU A 235 -7.50 -6.19 -1.34
CA GLU A 235 -6.25 -6.04 -0.59
C GLU A 235 -5.57 -7.39 -0.35
N LEU A 236 -6.33 -8.45 -0.05
CA LEU A 236 -5.78 -9.79 0.15
C LEU A 236 -5.31 -10.45 -1.15
N GLU A 237 -5.94 -10.15 -2.28
CA GLU A 237 -5.51 -10.63 -3.59
C GLU A 237 -4.20 -9.95 -4.06
N LEU A 238 -3.97 -8.71 -3.65
CA LEU A 238 -2.74 -7.96 -3.94
C LEU A 238 -1.61 -8.25 -2.94
N GLY A 239 -1.90 -8.17 -1.64
CA GLY A 239 -0.93 -8.22 -0.54
C GLY A 239 -0.75 -9.59 0.11
N GLY A 240 -1.63 -10.55 -0.15
CA GLY A 240 -1.57 -11.94 0.32
C GLY A 240 -1.95 -12.15 1.80
N GLU A 241 -1.51 -11.28 2.71
CA GLU A 241 -1.85 -11.32 4.14
C GLU A 241 -2.12 -9.91 4.68
N LEU A 242 -3.27 -9.72 5.35
CA LEU A 242 -3.60 -8.48 6.05
C LEU A 242 -3.68 -8.72 7.56
N PHE A 243 -2.78 -8.10 8.31
CA PHE A 243 -2.75 -8.21 9.77
C PHE A 243 -3.84 -7.37 10.44
N GLU A 244 -4.33 -7.85 11.58
CA GLU A 244 -5.33 -7.17 12.40
C GLU A 244 -4.84 -5.81 12.91
N ILE A 245 -3.54 -5.72 13.19
CA ILE A 245 -2.86 -4.51 13.66
C ILE A 245 -1.82 -4.14 12.61
N ALA A 246 -1.87 -2.89 12.14
CA ALA A 246 -0.92 -2.40 11.14
C ALA A 246 0.50 -2.33 11.71
N ASN A 247 1.50 -2.48 10.83
CA ASN A 247 2.91 -2.55 11.23
C ASN A 247 3.50 -1.21 11.72
N TYR A 248 2.76 -0.10 11.60
CA TYR A 248 3.13 1.21 12.13
C TYR A 248 2.57 1.46 13.54
N GLU A 249 1.71 0.57 14.06
CA GLU A 249 1.16 0.70 15.40
C GLU A 249 2.23 0.41 16.44
N SER A 250 2.35 1.30 17.43
CA SER A 250 3.45 1.28 18.40
C SER A 250 3.00 0.96 19.82
N VAL A 251 3.91 0.40 20.61
CA VAL A 251 3.69 0.15 22.03
C VAL A 251 4.16 1.35 22.86
N PRO A 252 3.32 1.94 23.71
CA PRO A 252 3.73 3.01 24.59
C PRO A 252 4.58 2.50 25.77
N GLY A 253 5.46 3.36 26.28
CA GLY A 253 6.23 3.10 27.50
C GLY A 253 7.39 2.12 27.34
N VAL A 254 7.98 2.04 26.14
CA VAL A 254 9.15 1.20 25.88
C VAL A 254 10.42 1.90 26.31
N TYR A 255 11.30 1.18 27.01
CA TYR A 255 12.61 1.67 27.42
C TYR A 255 13.62 0.52 27.51
N LEU A 256 14.91 0.85 27.63
CA LEU A 256 16.00 -0.12 27.66
C LEU A 256 16.69 -0.16 29.03
N GLU A 257 17.13 -1.36 29.43
CA GLU A 257 17.81 -1.57 30.71
C GLU A 257 19.00 -2.53 30.53
N LYS A 258 20.22 -2.09 30.88
CA LYS A 258 21.41 -2.94 30.83
C LYS A 258 21.28 -4.13 31.79
N GLU A 259 21.77 -5.29 31.38
CA GLU A 259 21.83 -6.49 32.20
C GLU A 259 23.25 -7.10 32.21
N PRO A 260 24.23 -6.41 32.82
CA PRO A 260 25.64 -6.83 32.75
C PRO A 260 25.93 -8.18 33.40
N ASN A 261 25.04 -8.64 34.29
CA ASN A 261 25.15 -9.91 35.00
C ASN A 261 24.40 -11.07 34.29
N ASN A 262 23.95 -10.87 33.05
CA ASN A 262 23.29 -11.92 32.29
C ASN A 262 24.29 -13.06 31.97
N ILE A 263 23.90 -14.29 32.29
CA ILE A 263 24.77 -15.47 32.19
C ILE A 263 25.12 -15.88 30.75
N TYR A 264 24.41 -15.36 29.74
CA TYR A 264 24.60 -15.70 28.33
C TYR A 264 25.31 -14.59 27.55
N ASP A 265 25.17 -13.34 27.99
CA ASP A 265 25.74 -12.18 27.32
C ASP A 265 25.93 -11.01 28.30
N SER A 266 27.18 -10.66 28.63
CA SER A 266 27.49 -9.52 29.50
C SER A 266 27.10 -8.17 28.90
N ASN A 267 26.84 -8.10 27.60
CA ASN A 267 26.37 -6.91 26.91
C ASN A 267 24.84 -6.87 26.79
N ALA A 268 24.10 -7.82 27.38
CA ALA A 268 22.65 -7.91 27.23
C ALA A 268 21.92 -6.61 27.60
N ILE A 269 21.03 -6.18 26.72
CA ILE A 269 20.14 -5.02 26.95
C ILE A 269 18.70 -5.53 26.91
N LYS A 270 17.99 -5.39 28.04
CA LYS A 270 16.56 -5.71 28.16
C LYS A 270 15.74 -4.65 27.42
N VAL A 271 14.74 -5.11 26.69
CA VAL A 271 13.64 -4.30 26.20
C VAL A 271 12.51 -4.41 27.20
N MET A 272 12.19 -3.30 27.83
CA MET A 272 11.19 -3.20 28.89
C MET A 272 9.99 -2.43 28.38
N ILE A 273 8.80 -2.85 28.83
CA ILE A 273 7.57 -2.08 28.69
C ILE A 273 7.14 -1.66 30.08
N SER A 274 6.76 -0.39 30.25
CA SER A 274 6.14 0.17 31.46
C SER A 274 5.07 1.17 31.07
N ASN A 275 3.82 0.74 31.06
CA ASN A 275 2.65 1.54 30.75
C ASN A 275 1.48 1.13 31.66
N GLU A 276 0.27 1.65 31.39
CA GLU A 276 -0.93 1.34 32.18
C GLU A 276 -1.32 -0.15 32.18
N TYR A 277 -0.84 -0.93 31.21
CA TYR A 277 -1.07 -2.37 31.09
C TYR A 277 -0.06 -3.22 31.87
N GLY A 278 0.94 -2.58 32.48
CA GLY A 278 1.89 -3.19 33.39
C GLY A 278 3.35 -2.90 33.07
N LYS A 279 4.22 -3.52 33.85
CA LYS A 279 5.68 -3.41 33.71
C LYS A 279 6.31 -4.79 33.57
N PHE A 280 6.97 -5.07 32.46
CA PHE A 280 7.62 -6.35 32.22
C PHE A 280 8.74 -6.27 31.17
N ASN A 281 9.69 -7.20 31.26
CA ASN A 281 10.65 -7.48 30.20
C ASN A 281 9.93 -8.19 29.05
N VAL A 282 9.96 -7.60 27.86
CA VAL A 282 9.38 -8.20 26.64
C VAL A 282 10.42 -9.02 25.88
N GLY A 283 11.71 -8.68 25.96
CA GLY A 283 12.79 -9.41 25.34
C GLY A 283 14.11 -8.66 25.42
N TYR A 284 14.99 -8.91 24.46
CA TYR A 284 16.34 -8.33 24.41
C TYR A 284 16.65 -7.76 23.03
N ILE A 285 17.60 -6.84 23.00
CA ILE A 285 18.30 -6.44 21.78
C ILE A 285 19.11 -7.65 21.27
N PRO A 286 19.16 -7.92 19.95
CA PRO A 286 20.04 -8.97 19.41
C PRO A 286 21.50 -8.75 19.84
N LYS A 287 22.21 -9.84 20.10
CA LYS A 287 23.57 -9.80 20.65
C LYS A 287 24.53 -8.98 19.79
N GLU A 288 24.43 -9.14 18.47
CA GLU A 288 25.25 -8.41 17.50
C GLU A 288 25.03 -6.88 17.53
N ASN A 289 23.88 -6.40 18.01
CA ASN A 289 23.58 -4.98 18.15
C ASN A 289 23.86 -4.46 19.56
N ALA A 290 23.68 -5.32 20.57
CA ALA A 290 23.77 -4.94 21.98
C ALA A 290 25.17 -4.42 22.37
N GLU A 291 26.23 -5.01 21.81
CA GLU A 291 27.62 -4.56 22.04
C GLU A 291 27.84 -3.13 21.56
N SER A 292 27.42 -2.79 20.33
CA SER A 292 27.57 -1.44 19.79
C SER A 292 26.68 -0.42 20.48
N LEU A 293 25.47 -0.81 20.89
CA LEU A 293 24.50 0.10 21.50
C LEU A 293 24.82 0.43 22.96
N ASN A 294 25.58 -0.42 23.66
CA ASN A 294 25.85 -0.24 25.08
C ASN A 294 26.56 1.07 25.42
N ASP A 295 27.44 1.54 24.53
CA ASP A 295 28.19 2.78 24.69
C ASP A 295 27.34 4.03 24.46
N HIS A 296 26.18 3.88 23.82
CA HIS A 296 25.31 4.98 23.40
C HIS A 296 23.93 4.95 24.06
N LEU A 297 23.70 4.04 25.02
CA LEU A 297 22.42 3.87 25.71
C LEU A 297 21.93 5.15 26.41
N ASP A 298 22.85 5.91 27.00
CA ASP A 298 22.55 7.17 27.69
C ASP A 298 22.29 8.33 26.70
N ASN A 299 22.64 8.14 25.43
CA ASN A 299 22.47 9.13 24.35
C ASN A 299 21.23 8.86 23.49
N ILE A 300 20.37 7.92 23.90
CA ILE A 300 19.14 7.61 23.17
C ILE A 300 18.19 8.80 23.22
N VAL A 301 17.79 9.25 22.04
CA VAL A 301 16.87 10.36 21.81
C VAL A 301 15.43 9.85 21.71
N ALA A 302 15.24 8.74 20.99
CA ALA A 302 13.93 8.11 20.84
C ALA A 302 14.05 6.59 20.77
N CYS A 303 13.07 5.90 21.34
CA CYS A 303 12.95 4.45 21.37
C CYS A 303 11.47 4.10 21.13
N THR A 304 11.16 3.51 19.98
CA THR A 304 9.79 3.17 19.58
C THR A 304 9.73 1.70 19.22
N ALA A 305 8.74 0.97 19.74
CA ALA A 305 8.53 -0.43 19.38
C ALA A 305 7.25 -0.58 18.57
N TYR A 306 7.38 -1.13 17.36
CA TYR A 306 6.28 -1.41 16.45
C TYR A 306 5.83 -2.86 16.57
N ILE A 307 4.51 -3.05 16.59
CA ILE A 307 3.89 -4.37 16.68
C ILE A 307 3.96 -5.07 15.32
N TYR A 308 4.29 -6.35 15.32
CA TYR A 308 4.08 -7.22 14.16
C TYR A 308 3.54 -8.59 14.59
N GLY A 309 2.96 -9.31 13.64
CA GLY A 309 2.30 -10.59 13.90
C GLY A 309 0.88 -10.41 14.44
N GLY A 310 0.37 -11.42 15.16
CA GLY A 310 -1.02 -11.44 15.60
C GLY A 310 -1.96 -12.11 14.61
N LYS A 311 -3.26 -11.83 14.75
CA LYS A 311 -4.26 -12.32 13.81
C LYS A 311 -4.07 -11.65 12.46
N TYR A 312 -4.28 -12.42 11.40
CA TYR A 312 -4.27 -11.91 10.04
C TYR A 312 -5.28 -12.67 9.20
N LYS A 313 -5.77 -12.02 8.16
CA LYS A 313 -6.63 -12.60 7.16
C LYS A 313 -5.82 -12.89 5.92
N LYS A 314 -6.24 -13.92 5.18
CA LYS A 314 -5.75 -14.21 3.84
C LYS A 314 -6.84 -14.87 3.00
N PHE A 315 -6.74 -14.76 1.69
CA PHE A 315 -7.64 -15.44 0.79
C PHE A 315 -7.18 -16.90 0.59
N ASP A 316 -8.09 -17.85 0.81
CA ASP A 316 -7.90 -19.25 0.47
C ASP A 316 -8.45 -19.50 -0.94
N TYR A 317 -7.54 -19.58 -1.91
CA TYR A 317 -7.90 -19.77 -3.33
C TYR A 317 -8.48 -21.15 -3.65
N ILE A 318 -8.35 -22.14 -2.75
CA ILE A 318 -8.93 -23.48 -2.97
C ILE A 318 -10.39 -23.47 -2.50
N GLU A 319 -10.64 -22.88 -1.33
CA GLU A 319 -11.96 -22.82 -0.71
C GLU A 319 -12.74 -21.54 -1.06
N GLU A 320 -12.17 -20.67 -1.90
CA GLU A 320 -12.69 -19.37 -2.34
C GLU A 320 -13.27 -18.52 -1.19
N ARG A 321 -12.52 -18.43 -0.09
CA ARG A 321 -12.97 -17.71 1.11
C ARG A 321 -11.83 -17.09 1.89
N ILE A 322 -12.16 -16.04 2.63
CA ILE A 322 -11.23 -15.44 3.60
C ILE A 322 -11.08 -16.36 4.80
N VAL A 323 -9.83 -16.67 5.16
CA VAL A 323 -9.50 -17.42 6.38
C VAL A 323 -8.71 -16.56 7.33
N THR A 324 -9.03 -16.64 8.63
CA THR A 324 -8.28 -15.99 9.69
C THR A 324 -7.24 -16.95 10.24
N LYS A 325 -5.99 -16.50 10.31
CA LYS A 325 -4.87 -17.22 10.91
C LYS A 325 -4.21 -16.33 11.97
N GLU A 326 -3.26 -16.91 12.70
CA GLU A 326 -2.58 -16.19 13.78
C GLU A 326 -1.07 -16.52 13.78
N LYS A 327 -0.25 -15.48 13.90
CA LYS A 327 1.19 -15.55 14.21
C LYS A 327 1.40 -15.00 15.62
N ASN A 328 2.47 -15.41 16.29
CA ASN A 328 2.83 -14.81 17.58
C ASN A 328 3.13 -13.32 17.38
N TYR A 329 2.70 -12.49 18.34
CA TYR A 329 3.10 -11.09 18.38
C TYR A 329 4.60 -10.96 18.65
N GLY A 330 5.22 -10.03 17.94
CA GLY A 330 6.59 -9.58 18.18
C GLY A 330 6.69 -8.06 18.13
N LEU A 331 7.89 -7.55 18.42
CA LEU A 331 8.20 -6.13 18.38
C LEU A 331 9.43 -5.85 17.52
N LYS A 332 9.32 -4.88 16.63
CA LYS A 332 10.45 -4.26 15.94
C LYS A 332 10.79 -2.97 16.68
N LEU A 333 12.00 -2.87 17.19
CA LEU A 333 12.45 -1.66 17.87
C LEU A 333 13.14 -0.74 16.88
N GLU A 334 12.85 0.56 16.96
CA GLU A 334 13.57 1.63 16.27
C GLU A 334 14.12 2.60 17.30
N ILE A 335 15.43 2.84 17.23
CA ILE A 335 16.16 3.70 18.17
C ILE A 335 16.86 4.78 17.37
N SER A 336 16.84 6.00 17.91
CA SER A 336 17.73 7.07 17.49
C SER A 336 18.59 7.55 18.66
N TYR A 337 19.87 7.78 18.42
CA TYR A 337 20.82 8.19 19.46
C TYR A 337 21.93 9.08 18.89
N PHE A 338 22.53 9.91 19.74
CA PHE A 338 23.71 10.69 19.37
C PHE A 338 24.97 9.82 19.45
N LYS A 339 25.76 9.87 18.38
CA LYS A 339 27.08 9.23 18.34
C LYS A 339 28.11 10.00 19.14
#